data_AF-A0A226CYY3-F1
#
_entry.id   AF-A0A226CYY3-F1
#
_cell.length_a   1.000
_cell.length_b   1.000
_cell.length_c   1.000
_cell.angle_alpha   90.00
_cell.angle_beta   90.00
_cell.angle_gamma   90.00
#
_symmetry.space_group_name_H-M   'P 1'
#
loop_
_entity.id
_entity.type
_entity.pdbx_description
1 polymer ?
#
loop_
_entity_poly.entity_id
_entity_poly.type
_entity_poly.pdbx_seq_one_letter_code
_entity_poly.pdbx_strand_id
1 'polypeptide(L)'
;MDLVKLVDNAVPEHRRGIYFRKPPVPDFCKSTARLSSSHRGNKDADLMKRAFYGLVRDIPSTTEAIDLLYNNIEEMSDDDEPSPLPPFDLVPLTRRERCQALEVIWAYGDEGVEIEGTKWKFLWKPAVAKGWGQGVGRAWDLLFVRYSDTSASDRVMCTYNDCYCTTGTNSQDEQPKCLEHLGLNLGFCVMKFEGKVNNSVVSVGHTLKSFKYENDRKKIQNFETTITFSPRDYLPAGVEDNLAREFFGIAEEAETRLAILQTVSLLQMLAKPEVKCSTASVSFANAREREILEEMRKIGLELRITSICNRKSFYENEPFPYGRRAEEGENLTSLIDKEHGALYIACDHQIWYGGQTKNINGMYALHTQNDTVNSYQQTYGKVSKIPLASVPKNQLFKFEAHLHISLFIASLLRLKNPFRANLAKFHPYCLNKMTMTKHFDEHSWRLIQQFLLREFAVGVELVDIS
;
A
#
# COMPACT_ATOMS: atom_id res chain seq x y z
N MET A 1 1.26 -33.27 26.60
CA MET A 1 1.72 -32.90 25.25
C MET A 1 2.39 -31.57 25.42
N ASP A 2 3.68 -31.66 25.68
CA ASP A 2 4.39 -30.64 26.43
C ASP A 2 5.11 -29.76 25.44
N LEU A 3 4.78 -28.46 25.46
CA LEU A 3 5.49 -27.45 24.68
C LEU A 3 6.95 -27.46 25.12
N VAL A 4 7.80 -28.08 24.30
CA VAL A 4 9.25 -28.08 24.50
C VAL A 4 9.72 -26.64 24.37
N LYS A 5 9.89 -25.97 25.51
CA LYS A 5 10.68 -24.73 25.60
C LYS A 5 12.09 -25.08 25.18
N LEU A 6 12.42 -24.80 23.92
CA LEU A 6 13.77 -24.96 23.39
C LEU A 6 14.69 -23.94 24.06
N VAL A 7 15.38 -24.42 25.09
CA VAL A 7 16.63 -23.83 25.57
C VAL A 7 17.69 -23.96 24.46
N ASP A 8 18.71 -23.11 24.49
CA ASP A 8 19.84 -23.09 23.54
C ASP A 8 19.49 -22.73 22.08
N ASN A 9 18.54 -21.82 21.91
CA ASN A 9 18.88 -20.51 21.34
C ASN A 9 17.87 -19.47 21.82
N ALA A 10 18.30 -18.60 22.75
CA ALA A 10 17.48 -17.45 23.13
C ALA A 10 17.32 -16.55 21.90
N VAL A 11 16.08 -16.30 21.46
CA VAL A 11 15.78 -15.45 20.29
C VAL A 11 16.63 -14.18 20.37
N PRO A 12 17.49 -13.88 19.37
CA PRO A 12 18.42 -12.77 19.46
C PRO A 12 17.67 -11.46 19.70
N GLU A 13 18.19 -10.58 20.55
CA GLU A 13 17.41 -9.44 21.04
C GLU A 13 16.90 -8.54 19.89
N HIS A 14 17.72 -8.36 18.85
CA HIS A 14 17.37 -7.64 17.63
C HIS A 14 16.30 -8.33 16.75
N ARG A 15 15.95 -9.60 17.02
CA ARG A 15 14.88 -10.37 16.37
C ARG A 15 13.61 -10.48 17.22
N ARG A 16 13.60 -10.00 18.47
CA ARG A 16 12.47 -10.25 19.41
C ARG A 16 11.19 -9.50 19.07
N GLY A 17 11.22 -8.47 18.24
CA GLY A 17 10.04 -7.66 17.91
C GLY A 17 10.14 -6.98 16.54
N ILE A 18 9.34 -5.93 16.34
CA ILE A 18 9.26 -5.18 15.07
C ILE A 18 10.60 -4.49 14.76
N TYR A 19 11.14 -4.71 13.56
CA TYR A 19 12.43 -4.13 13.11
C TYR A 19 12.21 -3.07 12.02
N PHE A 20 12.75 -1.86 12.21
CA PHE A 20 12.59 -0.77 11.25
C PHE A 20 13.49 -0.94 10.03
N ARG A 21 12.91 -0.89 8.83
CA ARG A 21 13.69 -0.84 7.57
C ARG A 21 14.24 0.57 7.36
N LYS A 22 15.40 0.69 6.71
CA LYS A 22 15.99 2.00 6.36
C LYS A 22 15.14 2.67 5.26
N PRO A 23 14.92 4.00 5.30
CA PRO A 23 14.33 4.74 4.18
C PRO A 23 15.22 4.67 2.92
N PRO A 24 14.66 4.84 1.70
CA PRO A 24 13.27 5.18 1.41
C PRO A 24 12.30 3.98 1.47
N VAL A 25 11.04 4.28 1.81
CA VAL A 25 9.93 3.31 1.69
C VAL A 25 9.59 3.11 0.21
N PRO A 26 9.53 1.87 -0.33
CA PRO A 26 9.16 1.62 -1.72
C PRO A 26 7.73 2.07 -2.05
N ASP A 27 7.53 2.64 -3.25
CA ASP A 27 6.25 3.25 -3.64
C ASP A 27 5.07 2.28 -3.65
N PHE A 28 5.27 0.98 -3.91
CA PHE A 28 4.20 -0.01 -3.83
C PHE A 28 3.64 -0.20 -2.40
N CYS A 29 4.44 0.10 -1.38
CA CYS A 29 4.01 0.11 0.04
C CYS A 29 3.21 1.36 0.42
N LYS A 30 3.23 2.44 -0.38
CA LYS A 30 2.48 3.67 -0.06
C LYS A 30 0.97 3.38 0.03
N SER A 31 0.40 3.82 1.15
CA SER A 31 -1.04 3.75 1.42
C SER A 31 -1.78 4.53 0.35
N THR A 32 -2.66 3.86 -0.40
CA THR A 32 -3.29 4.42 -1.60
C THR A 32 -4.80 4.18 -1.61
N ALA A 33 -5.50 5.22 -1.14
CA ALA A 33 -6.93 5.51 -1.22
C ALA A 33 -7.85 5.01 -0.11
N ARG A 34 -8.54 5.99 0.50
CA ARG A 34 -9.97 5.93 0.86
C ARG A 34 -10.79 7.07 0.24
N LEU A 35 -10.16 8.12 -0.29
CA LEU A 35 -10.89 9.16 -1.04
C LEU A 35 -11.57 8.60 -2.29
N SER A 36 -12.77 9.11 -2.60
CA SER A 36 -13.57 8.66 -3.73
C SER A 36 -12.84 8.83 -5.07
N SER A 37 -13.24 8.03 -6.08
CA SER A 37 -12.63 7.95 -7.42
C SER A 37 -12.68 9.24 -8.26
N SER A 38 -13.13 10.36 -7.70
CA SER A 38 -13.09 11.70 -8.30
C SER A 38 -11.75 12.43 -8.15
N HIS A 39 -10.85 11.96 -7.27
CA HIS A 39 -9.60 12.66 -6.93
C HIS A 39 -8.32 11.81 -7.12
N ARG A 40 -8.41 10.60 -7.69
CA ARG A 40 -7.20 9.89 -8.13
C ARG A 40 -6.62 10.57 -9.37
N GLY A 41 -5.29 10.69 -9.43
CA GLY A 41 -4.59 11.26 -10.59
C GLY A 41 -5.00 10.58 -11.90
N ASN A 42 -5.07 11.35 -12.97
CA ASN A 42 -5.37 10.80 -14.29
C ASN A 42 -4.22 9.87 -14.72
N LYS A 43 -4.54 8.67 -15.24
CA LYS A 43 -3.51 7.69 -15.64
C LYS A 43 -2.56 8.21 -16.70
N ASP A 44 -3.04 9.13 -17.53
CA ASP A 44 -2.25 9.83 -18.53
C ASP A 44 -1.09 10.61 -17.88
N ALA A 45 -1.25 11.11 -16.65
CA ALA A 45 -0.24 11.91 -15.95
C ALA A 45 0.98 11.08 -15.54
N ASP A 46 0.79 9.85 -15.05
CA ASP A 46 1.90 8.93 -14.73
C ASP A 46 2.69 8.55 -16.02
N LEU A 47 1.98 8.36 -17.14
CA LEU A 47 2.57 8.06 -18.43
C LEU A 47 3.34 9.25 -19.02
N MET A 48 2.76 10.46 -18.95
CA MET A 48 3.43 11.72 -19.34
C MET A 48 4.65 11.98 -18.43
N LYS A 49 4.53 11.79 -17.12
CA LYS A 49 5.64 11.88 -16.18
C LYS A 49 6.77 10.93 -16.55
N ARG A 50 6.47 9.65 -16.86
CA ARG A 50 7.48 8.67 -17.28
C ARG A 50 8.21 9.08 -18.56
N ALA A 51 7.48 9.41 -19.61
CA ALA A 51 8.10 9.84 -20.87
C ALA A 51 8.96 11.10 -20.70
N PHE A 52 8.54 12.05 -19.85
CA PHE A 52 9.32 13.26 -19.55
C PHE A 52 10.64 12.97 -18.83
N TYR A 53 10.72 11.90 -18.03
CA TYR A 53 11.92 11.54 -17.26
C TYR A 53 12.89 10.70 -18.10
N GLY A 54 12.38 9.93 -19.06
CA GLY A 54 13.18 9.18 -20.04
C GLY A 54 13.98 10.07 -21.01
N LEU A 55 13.68 11.37 -21.08
CA LEU A 55 14.45 12.33 -21.87
C LEU A 55 15.87 12.58 -21.34
N VAL A 56 16.18 12.17 -20.10
CA VAL A 56 17.41 12.57 -19.39
C VAL A 56 18.04 11.48 -18.49
N ARG A 57 17.55 10.23 -18.50
CA ARG A 57 18.05 9.12 -17.66
C ARG A 57 17.99 7.76 -18.37
N ASP A 58 19.09 6.99 -18.31
CA ASP A 58 19.19 5.61 -18.82
C ASP A 58 18.70 4.55 -17.81
N ILE A 59 18.37 3.34 -18.31
CA ILE A 59 17.78 2.23 -17.53
C ILE A 59 18.73 1.02 -17.47
N PRO A 60 19.25 0.62 -16.28
CA PRO A 60 20.02 -0.62 -16.11
C PRO A 60 19.13 -1.86 -15.89
N SER A 61 19.57 -3.03 -16.38
CA SER A 61 18.94 -4.34 -16.12
C SER A 61 19.63 -5.12 -14.99
N THR A 62 18.88 -5.94 -14.26
CA THR A 62 19.33 -6.73 -13.10
C THR A 62 19.88 -8.13 -13.45
N THR A 63 20.59 -8.73 -12.49
CA THR A 63 21.12 -10.12 -12.54
C THR A 63 20.92 -10.82 -11.18
N GLU A 64 21.33 -12.08 -11.05
CA GLU A 64 20.67 -13.12 -10.24
C GLU A 64 21.11 -13.29 -8.76
N ALA A 65 20.34 -14.10 -8.03
CA ALA A 65 20.41 -14.30 -6.58
C ALA A 65 21.11 -15.61 -6.15
N ILE A 66 21.38 -15.73 -4.84
CA ILE A 66 22.02 -16.88 -4.15
C ILE A 66 21.11 -17.34 -2.98
N ASP A 67 21.33 -18.56 -2.47
CA ASP A 67 20.33 -19.48 -1.90
C ASP A 67 20.29 -19.59 -0.35
N LEU A 68 19.25 -20.28 0.15
CA LEU A 68 18.98 -20.78 1.52
C LEU A 68 18.44 -19.79 2.58
N LEU A 69 17.61 -20.32 3.51
CA LEU A 69 16.81 -19.54 4.49
C LEU A 69 17.64 -19.18 5.74
N TYR A 70 17.87 -20.14 6.64
CA TYR A 70 18.44 -19.89 7.97
C TYR A 70 19.64 -20.81 8.23
N ASN A 71 20.74 -20.53 7.53
CA ASN A 71 22.07 -21.02 7.92
C ASN A 71 22.61 -20.26 9.14
N ASN A 72 22.13 -19.02 9.35
CA ASN A 72 22.42 -18.15 10.48
C ASN A 72 21.12 -17.46 10.95
N ILE A 73 20.91 -17.32 12.28
CA ILE A 73 19.75 -16.62 12.88
C ILE A 73 20.03 -15.11 13.02
N GLU A 74 21.29 -14.75 13.28
CA GLU A 74 21.75 -13.36 13.41
C GLU A 74 21.72 -12.60 12.06
N GLU A 75 21.69 -13.35 10.95
CA GLU A 75 21.69 -12.83 9.59
C GLU A 75 20.31 -12.33 9.17
N MET A 76 19.99 -11.14 9.66
CA MET A 76 19.24 -10.15 8.89
C MET A 76 19.95 -9.95 7.54
N SER A 77 19.23 -9.82 6.44
CA SER A 77 19.88 -9.43 5.19
C SER A 77 20.31 -7.98 5.32
N ASP A 78 21.59 -7.69 5.06
CA ASP A 78 21.98 -6.33 4.72
C ASP A 78 21.11 -5.83 3.56
N ASP A 79 20.80 -4.54 3.57
CA ASP A 79 19.89 -3.92 2.58
C ASP A 79 20.62 -3.66 1.24
N ASP A 80 21.66 -4.46 0.96
CA ASP A 80 22.76 -4.22 0.03
C ASP A 80 22.66 -5.03 -1.28
N GLU A 81 21.71 -5.98 -1.38
CA GLU A 81 21.17 -6.29 -2.71
C GLU A 81 20.17 -5.17 -3.01
N PRO A 82 20.51 -4.22 -3.91
CA PRO A 82 19.77 -2.97 -4.02
C PRO A 82 18.33 -3.27 -4.39
N SER A 83 17.39 -2.64 -3.67
CA SER A 83 16.00 -2.55 -4.17
C SER A 83 16.09 -2.05 -5.61
N PRO A 84 15.66 -2.84 -6.61
CA PRO A 84 15.89 -2.50 -8.01
C PRO A 84 15.28 -1.13 -8.24
N LEU A 85 16.12 -0.21 -8.74
CA LEU A 85 15.95 1.23 -8.58
C LEU A 85 14.48 1.60 -8.80
N PRO A 86 13.83 2.32 -7.85
CA PRO A 86 12.43 2.66 -7.99
C PRO A 86 12.25 3.25 -9.40
N PRO A 87 11.29 2.74 -10.20
CA PRO A 87 11.11 3.09 -11.60
C PRO A 87 11.41 4.57 -11.84
N PHE A 88 12.24 4.85 -12.84
CA PHE A 88 13.02 6.09 -12.95
C PHE A 88 12.20 7.40 -12.90
N ASP A 89 10.89 7.29 -13.10
CA ASP A 89 9.85 8.30 -12.95
C ASP A 89 9.48 8.65 -11.49
N LEU A 90 9.71 7.77 -10.52
CA LEU A 90 9.31 7.95 -9.11
C LEU A 90 10.25 8.81 -8.28
N VAL A 91 11.50 9.03 -8.71
CA VAL A 91 12.43 9.98 -8.09
C VAL A 91 12.40 11.29 -8.87
N PRO A 92 11.83 12.39 -8.34
CA PRO A 92 11.67 13.64 -9.10
C PRO A 92 12.96 14.12 -9.78
N LEU A 93 12.83 14.64 -11.02
CA LEU A 93 13.96 15.27 -11.69
C LEU A 93 14.47 16.45 -10.85
N THR A 94 15.79 16.51 -10.62
CA THR A 94 16.42 17.71 -10.05
C THR A 94 16.16 18.91 -10.96
N ARG A 95 16.29 20.13 -10.41
CA ARG A 95 16.13 21.36 -11.20
C ARG A 95 17.01 21.37 -12.47
N ARG A 96 18.19 20.76 -12.43
CA ARG A 96 19.10 20.65 -13.57
C ARG A 96 18.58 19.69 -14.64
N GLU A 97 18.30 18.44 -14.28
CA GLU A 97 17.75 17.43 -15.20
C GLU A 97 16.42 17.92 -15.81
N ARG A 98 15.61 18.64 -15.03
CA ARG A 98 14.37 19.23 -15.50
C ARG A 98 14.57 20.35 -16.52
N CYS A 99 15.57 21.21 -16.35
CA CYS A 99 15.93 22.18 -17.40
C CYS A 99 16.36 21.45 -18.67
N GLN A 100 17.18 20.40 -18.56
CA GLN A 100 17.64 19.61 -19.71
C GLN A 100 16.48 18.93 -20.45
N ALA A 101 15.51 18.35 -19.74
CA ALA A 101 14.29 17.79 -20.34
C ALA A 101 13.42 18.85 -21.05
N LEU A 102 13.34 20.07 -20.49
CA LEU A 102 12.65 21.20 -21.13
C LEU A 102 13.43 21.75 -22.34
N GLU A 103 14.76 21.81 -22.29
CA GLU A 103 15.64 22.20 -23.40
C GLU A 103 15.48 21.22 -24.58
N VAL A 104 15.40 19.91 -24.31
CA VAL A 104 15.09 18.89 -25.32
C VAL A 104 13.72 19.14 -25.96
N ILE A 105 12.66 19.40 -25.19
CA ILE A 105 11.32 19.65 -25.76
C ILE A 105 11.27 20.99 -26.52
N TRP A 106 11.95 22.03 -26.03
CA TRP A 106 12.01 23.35 -26.66
C TRP A 106 12.69 23.29 -28.03
N ALA A 107 13.74 22.48 -28.18
CA ALA A 107 14.42 22.27 -29.46
C ALA A 107 13.53 21.67 -30.57
N TYR A 108 12.44 20.97 -30.21
CA TYR A 108 11.48 20.36 -31.16
C TYR A 108 10.21 21.20 -31.40
N GLY A 109 10.01 22.31 -30.68
CA GLY A 109 8.97 23.31 -30.91
C GLY A 109 7.55 22.74 -31.12
N ASP A 110 6.94 23.06 -32.28
CA ASP A 110 5.58 22.64 -32.66
C ASP A 110 5.50 21.25 -33.33
N GLU A 111 6.64 20.64 -33.69
CA GLU A 111 6.73 19.25 -34.16
C GLU A 111 6.62 18.27 -32.98
N GLY A 112 7.34 18.58 -31.89
CA GLY A 112 7.23 17.93 -30.59
C GLY A 112 7.95 16.59 -30.43
N VAL A 113 8.22 16.24 -29.17
CA VAL A 113 8.90 15.00 -28.77
C VAL A 113 7.86 13.93 -28.46
N GLU A 114 8.02 12.73 -29.03
CA GLU A 114 7.04 11.65 -28.89
C GLU A 114 7.04 11.02 -27.49
N ILE A 115 5.85 10.68 -27.00
CA ILE A 115 5.63 10.03 -25.71
C ILE A 115 5.63 8.52 -25.93
N GLU A 116 6.67 7.84 -25.44
CA GLU A 116 6.89 6.40 -25.66
C GLU A 116 5.65 5.55 -25.35
N GLY A 117 5.35 4.59 -26.24
CA GLY A 117 4.17 3.73 -26.13
C GLY A 117 2.85 4.38 -26.54
N THR A 118 2.86 5.62 -27.04
CA THR A 118 1.64 6.34 -27.46
C THR A 118 1.78 6.94 -28.88
N LYS A 119 0.79 7.74 -29.29
CA LYS A 119 0.88 8.66 -30.45
C LYS A 119 0.96 10.14 -30.02
N TRP A 120 1.19 10.40 -28.73
CA TRP A 120 1.13 11.74 -28.16
C TRP A 120 2.49 12.43 -28.24
N LYS A 121 2.51 13.77 -28.21
CA LYS A 121 3.75 14.55 -28.25
C LYS A 121 3.78 15.66 -27.20
N PHE A 122 4.93 15.84 -26.56
CA PHE A 122 5.26 17.05 -25.79
C PHE A 122 5.59 18.20 -26.74
N LEU A 123 5.07 19.39 -26.46
CA LEU A 123 5.21 20.58 -27.31
C LEU A 123 5.48 21.81 -26.45
N TRP A 124 6.57 22.53 -26.71
CA TRP A 124 6.75 23.87 -26.14
C TRP A 124 6.08 24.89 -27.05
N LYS A 125 5.18 25.72 -26.51
CA LYS A 125 4.50 26.77 -27.29
C LYS A 125 4.69 28.15 -26.66
N PRO A 126 5.20 29.14 -27.41
CA PRO A 126 5.53 30.45 -26.86
C PRO A 126 4.29 31.31 -26.60
N ALA A 127 4.45 32.39 -25.83
CA ALA A 127 3.47 33.46 -25.71
C ALA A 127 3.14 34.06 -27.09
N VAL A 128 1.86 34.37 -27.33
CA VAL A 128 1.36 34.92 -28.61
C VAL A 128 0.07 35.70 -28.41
N ALA A 129 0.01 36.91 -28.98
CA ALA A 129 -1.16 37.77 -28.89
C ALA A 129 -2.39 37.16 -29.60
N LYS A 130 -3.59 37.61 -29.24
CA LYS A 130 -4.83 37.26 -29.96
C LYS A 130 -4.74 37.78 -31.40
N GLY A 131 -4.94 36.91 -32.38
CA GLY A 131 -4.66 37.21 -33.79
C GLY A 131 -5.47 36.38 -34.78
N TRP A 132 -5.20 36.56 -36.08
CA TRP A 132 -5.89 35.80 -37.12
C TRP A 132 -5.53 34.32 -37.03
N GLY A 133 -6.54 33.44 -37.04
CA GLY A 133 -6.37 32.00 -36.75
C GLY A 133 -6.29 31.62 -35.26
N GLN A 134 -6.14 32.57 -34.34
CA GLN A 134 -6.06 32.30 -32.89
C GLN A 134 -7.06 33.16 -32.09
N GLY A 135 -8.25 32.59 -31.84
CA GLY A 135 -9.37 33.28 -31.18
C GLY A 135 -9.15 33.70 -29.71
N VAL A 136 -8.18 33.08 -29.02
CA VAL A 136 -7.75 33.41 -27.66
C VAL A 136 -6.22 33.50 -27.65
N GLY A 137 -5.67 34.65 -27.27
CA GLY A 137 -4.22 34.83 -27.11
C GLY A 137 -3.67 33.96 -25.98
N ARG A 138 -2.38 33.63 -26.03
CA ARG A 138 -1.67 32.90 -24.96
C ARG A 138 -0.67 33.87 -24.35
N ALA A 139 -0.89 34.30 -23.11
CA ALA A 139 -0.05 35.34 -22.49
C ALA A 139 1.37 34.85 -22.14
N TRP A 140 1.60 33.53 -22.13
CA TRP A 140 2.79 32.90 -21.54
C TRP A 140 3.29 31.71 -22.37
N ASP A 141 4.58 31.42 -22.25
CA ASP A 141 5.20 30.19 -22.74
C ASP A 141 4.74 29.00 -21.89
N LEU A 142 4.20 27.96 -22.54
CA LEU A 142 3.58 26.81 -21.87
C LEU A 142 3.96 25.49 -22.54
N LEU A 143 4.11 24.44 -21.72
CA LEU A 143 4.24 23.06 -22.16
C LEU A 143 2.85 22.45 -22.41
N PHE A 144 2.69 21.86 -23.58
CA PHE A 144 1.47 21.17 -24.02
C PHE A 144 1.74 19.67 -24.24
N VAL A 145 0.67 18.88 -24.20
CA VAL A 145 0.60 17.55 -24.81
C VAL A 145 -0.47 17.52 -25.90
N ARG A 146 -0.09 17.00 -27.07
CA ARG A 146 -0.95 16.78 -28.23
C ARG A 146 -1.38 15.31 -28.27
N TYR A 147 -2.69 15.07 -28.33
CA TYR A 147 -3.28 13.74 -28.25
C TYR A 147 -3.61 13.12 -29.63
N SER A 148 -3.65 13.92 -30.68
CA SER A 148 -3.78 13.51 -32.09
C SER A 148 -3.12 14.51 -33.03
N ASP A 149 -2.99 14.20 -34.32
CA ASP A 149 -2.30 15.04 -35.33
C ASP A 149 -2.97 16.42 -35.60
N THR A 150 -4.01 16.78 -34.84
CA THR A 150 -4.72 18.06 -34.94
C THR A 150 -4.46 18.93 -33.71
N SER A 151 -4.18 20.23 -33.95
CA SER A 151 -3.92 21.23 -32.90
C SER A 151 -5.10 21.50 -31.95
N ALA A 152 -6.32 21.08 -32.32
CA ALA A 152 -7.49 21.09 -31.44
C ALA A 152 -7.39 20.08 -30.27
N SER A 153 -6.53 19.08 -30.40
CA SER A 153 -6.25 18.09 -29.35
C SER A 153 -5.25 18.57 -28.30
N ASP A 154 -4.52 19.65 -28.56
CA ASP A 154 -3.47 20.18 -27.68
C ASP A 154 -4.07 20.58 -26.31
N ARG A 155 -3.45 20.13 -25.21
CA ARG A 155 -3.80 20.50 -23.82
C ARG A 155 -2.59 21.01 -23.09
N VAL A 156 -2.75 22.05 -22.27
CA VAL A 156 -1.69 22.53 -21.36
C VAL A 156 -1.38 21.42 -20.36
N MET A 157 -0.12 21.24 -19.99
CA MET A 157 0.31 20.29 -18.97
C MET A 157 0.87 21.03 -17.76
N CYS A 158 0.49 20.60 -16.55
CA CYS A 158 1.02 21.16 -15.32
C CYS A 158 2.50 20.78 -15.11
N THR A 159 3.36 21.79 -15.09
CA THR A 159 4.81 21.64 -14.79
C THR A 159 5.20 22.06 -13.38
N TYR A 160 4.27 22.22 -12.42
CA TYR A 160 4.64 22.33 -11.00
C TYR A 160 5.02 20.94 -10.48
N ASN A 161 5.97 20.89 -9.55
CA ASN A 161 6.55 19.70 -8.91
C ASN A 161 5.77 18.39 -9.14
N ASP A 162 6.29 17.57 -10.04
CA ASP A 162 5.92 16.18 -10.27
C ASP A 162 4.47 15.88 -10.71
N CYS A 163 3.67 16.89 -11.08
CA CYS A 163 2.23 16.73 -11.33
C CYS A 163 1.87 16.17 -12.72
N TYR A 164 2.41 16.76 -13.81
CA TYR A 164 2.21 16.35 -15.21
C TYR A 164 0.74 16.16 -15.69
N CYS A 165 -0.24 16.64 -14.94
CA CYS A 165 -1.65 16.53 -15.29
C CYS A 165 -2.08 17.60 -16.31
N THR A 166 -2.93 17.22 -17.26
CA THR A 166 -3.56 18.13 -18.24
C THR A 166 -4.96 18.60 -17.79
N THR A 167 -5.65 17.83 -16.96
CA THR A 167 -7.00 18.13 -16.44
C THR A 167 -6.98 19.33 -15.49
N GLY A 168 -7.88 20.30 -15.70
CA GLY A 168 -8.03 21.49 -14.86
C GLY A 168 -7.08 22.65 -15.19
N THR A 169 -6.16 22.48 -16.15
CA THR A 169 -5.22 23.51 -16.59
C THR A 169 -5.87 24.49 -17.59
N ASN A 170 -5.31 25.72 -17.71
CA ASN A 170 -5.77 26.71 -18.69
C ASN A 170 -4.59 27.45 -19.35
N SER A 171 -4.74 27.76 -20.64
CA SER A 171 -3.80 28.50 -21.49
C SER A 171 -3.58 29.98 -21.12
N GLN A 172 -4.32 30.49 -20.13
CA GLN A 172 -4.28 31.88 -19.68
C GLN A 172 -3.48 32.08 -18.38
N ASP A 173 -3.12 30.98 -17.69
CA ASP A 173 -2.38 31.02 -16.43
C ASP A 173 -0.88 31.28 -16.64
N GLU A 174 -0.27 32.00 -15.69
CA GLU A 174 1.07 32.60 -15.81
C GLU A 174 2.22 31.59 -15.88
N GLN A 175 2.40 30.78 -14.84
CA GLN A 175 3.26 29.59 -14.83
C GLN A 175 2.80 28.64 -13.70
N PRO A 176 3.38 27.43 -13.55
CA PRO A 176 2.56 26.22 -13.49
C PRO A 176 1.96 25.91 -12.11
N LYS A 177 0.93 25.05 -12.10
CA LYS A 177 -0.08 24.99 -11.03
C LYS A 177 -0.58 23.55 -10.75
N CYS A 178 -0.12 22.89 -9.67
CA CYS A 178 -0.63 21.56 -9.24
C CYS A 178 -1.72 21.64 -8.13
N LEU A 179 -1.48 21.17 -6.90
CA LEU A 179 -2.41 21.22 -5.74
C LEU A 179 -3.82 20.68 -6.11
N GLU A 180 -5.03 21.18 -5.82
CA GLU A 180 -5.63 22.42 -5.25
C GLU A 180 -5.29 23.81 -5.81
N HIS A 181 -4.59 23.93 -6.95
CA HIS A 181 -4.69 25.13 -7.78
C HIS A 181 -6.02 25.07 -8.55
N LEU A 182 -7.04 25.89 -8.29
CA LEU A 182 -7.04 27.23 -7.69
C LEU A 182 -8.22 27.43 -6.71
N GLY A 183 -8.67 26.40 -5.98
CA GLY A 183 -9.99 26.43 -5.34
C GLY A 183 -10.15 25.72 -3.99
N LEU A 184 -10.34 26.53 -2.94
CA LEU A 184 -10.69 26.17 -1.55
C LEU A 184 -9.68 25.26 -0.84
N ASN A 185 -9.10 25.74 0.27
CA ASN A 185 -8.18 24.94 1.08
C ASN A 185 -8.85 23.64 1.53
N LEU A 186 -8.24 22.50 1.21
CA LEU A 186 -8.74 21.19 1.55
C LEU A 186 -8.07 20.72 2.85
N GLY A 187 -8.87 20.45 3.86
CA GLY A 187 -8.44 19.89 5.13
C GLY A 187 -8.81 18.42 5.24
N PHE A 188 -8.00 17.65 5.94
CA PHE A 188 -8.29 16.26 6.26
C PHE A 188 -8.32 16.09 7.77
N CYS A 189 -9.28 15.32 8.28
CA CYS A 189 -9.37 14.98 9.69
C CYS A 189 -9.47 13.46 9.85
N VAL A 190 -8.56 12.90 10.66
CA VAL A 190 -8.65 11.53 11.17
C VAL A 190 -9.32 11.59 12.54
N MET A 191 -10.38 10.80 12.71
CA MET A 191 -11.14 10.70 13.95
C MET A 191 -11.00 9.30 14.55
N LYS A 192 -10.65 9.23 15.83
CA LYS A 192 -10.81 8.04 16.68
C LYS A 192 -12.15 8.10 17.40
N PHE A 193 -12.82 6.97 17.54
CA PHE A 193 -14.05 6.84 18.32
C PHE A 193 -14.05 5.56 19.16
N GLU A 194 -14.56 5.64 20.39
CA GLU A 194 -14.49 4.59 21.41
C GLU A 194 -15.88 4.25 21.96
N GLY A 195 -16.28 2.98 21.88
CA GLY A 195 -17.44 2.47 22.61
C GLY A 195 -17.01 1.97 23.99
N LYS A 196 -17.66 2.44 25.05
CA LYS A 196 -17.32 2.12 26.45
C LYS A 196 -18.48 1.47 27.19
N VAL A 197 -18.16 0.54 28.09
CA VAL A 197 -19.10 -0.08 29.04
C VAL A 197 -18.40 -0.13 30.39
N ASN A 198 -19.03 0.40 31.44
CA ASN A 198 -18.46 0.48 32.80
C ASN A 198 -17.05 1.09 32.82
N ASN A 199 -16.84 2.18 32.07
CA ASN A 199 -15.56 2.86 31.79
C ASN A 199 -14.49 2.06 31.03
N SER A 200 -14.67 0.75 30.81
CA SER A 200 -13.80 -0.07 29.96
C SER A 200 -14.10 0.13 28.48
N VAL A 201 -13.05 0.22 27.65
CA VAL A 201 -13.18 0.31 26.19
C VAL A 201 -13.53 -1.06 25.62
N VAL A 202 -14.71 -1.19 25.00
CA VAL A 202 -15.20 -2.43 24.36
C VAL A 202 -15.19 -2.37 22.83
N SER A 203 -15.01 -1.18 22.24
CA SER A 203 -14.70 -1.06 20.82
C SER A 203 -13.90 0.19 20.48
N VAL A 204 -13.08 0.08 19.43
CA VAL A 204 -12.26 1.18 18.89
C VAL A 204 -12.41 1.21 17.38
N GLY A 205 -12.64 2.39 16.82
CA GLY A 205 -12.70 2.59 15.38
C GLY A 205 -12.13 3.93 14.93
N HIS A 206 -11.78 4.00 13.65
CA HIS A 206 -11.09 5.13 13.07
C HIS A 206 -11.59 5.44 11.65
N THR A 207 -11.83 6.73 11.36
CA THR A 207 -12.33 7.20 10.06
C THR A 207 -11.59 8.46 9.60
N LEU A 208 -11.59 8.71 8.29
CA LEU A 208 -10.97 9.87 7.63
C LEU A 208 -12.04 10.65 6.87
N LYS A 209 -12.05 11.98 7.01
CA LYS A 209 -12.96 12.86 6.28
C LYS A 209 -12.22 14.09 5.77
N SER A 210 -12.43 14.41 4.49
CA SER A 210 -12.01 15.67 3.86
C SER A 210 -13.07 16.75 4.04
N PHE A 211 -12.65 17.99 4.27
CA PHE A 211 -13.53 19.16 4.44
C PHE A 211 -12.91 20.41 3.81
N LYS A 212 -13.72 21.40 3.42
CA LYS A 212 -13.23 22.63 2.76
C LYS A 212 -13.23 23.80 3.72
N TYR A 213 -12.14 24.56 3.79
CA TYR A 213 -11.98 25.66 4.72
C TYR A 213 -11.47 26.96 4.05
N GLU A 214 -11.90 28.12 4.58
CA GLU A 214 -11.56 29.43 4.00
C GLU A 214 -10.13 29.89 4.34
N ASN A 215 -9.69 29.62 5.57
CA ASN A 215 -8.36 29.92 6.11
C ASN A 215 -8.18 29.15 7.44
N ASP A 216 -6.95 29.00 7.94
CA ASP A 216 -6.68 28.11 9.07
C ASP A 216 -7.42 28.50 10.36
N ARG A 217 -7.73 29.79 10.59
CA ARG A 217 -8.53 30.24 11.75
C ARG A 217 -9.96 29.70 11.72
N LYS A 218 -10.51 29.41 10.53
CA LYS A 218 -11.82 28.79 10.34
C LYS A 218 -11.76 27.26 10.15
N LYS A 219 -10.57 26.63 10.12
CA LYS A 219 -10.39 25.21 9.79
C LYS A 219 -11.25 24.29 10.64
N ILE A 220 -11.27 24.49 11.96
CA ILE A 220 -12.11 23.72 12.89
C ILE A 220 -13.60 24.02 12.66
N GLN A 221 -14.01 25.29 12.60
CA GLN A 221 -15.41 25.67 12.40
C GLN A 221 -16.02 25.07 11.12
N ASN A 222 -15.27 25.08 10.01
CA ASN A 222 -15.67 24.47 8.75
C ASN A 222 -15.74 22.93 8.83
N PHE A 223 -14.88 22.30 9.66
CA PHE A 223 -14.97 20.87 9.93
C PHE A 223 -16.21 20.50 10.75
N GLU A 224 -16.48 21.21 11.86
CA GLU A 224 -17.71 21.01 12.66
C GLU A 224 -18.96 21.14 11.77
N THR A 225 -18.99 22.19 10.94
CA THR A 225 -20.05 22.41 9.94
C THR A 225 -20.20 21.21 9.00
N THR A 226 -19.09 20.65 8.52
CA THR A 226 -19.09 19.51 7.60
C THR A 226 -19.65 18.24 8.25
N ILE A 227 -19.34 17.96 9.53
CA ILE A 227 -19.88 16.77 10.22
C ILE A 227 -21.35 16.95 10.62
N THR A 228 -21.76 18.15 11.05
CA THR A 228 -23.15 18.44 11.45
C THR A 228 -24.15 18.29 10.30
N PHE A 229 -23.74 18.57 9.04
CA PHE A 229 -24.64 18.47 7.88
C PHE A 229 -24.72 17.09 7.21
N SER A 230 -24.02 16.06 7.69
CA SER A 230 -24.09 14.70 7.12
C SER A 230 -24.13 13.55 8.15
N PRO A 231 -24.84 13.69 9.29
CA PRO A 231 -24.60 12.92 10.52
C PRO A 231 -24.73 11.39 10.41
N ARG A 232 -25.36 10.87 9.34
CA ARG A 232 -25.58 9.43 9.13
C ARG A 232 -24.32 8.65 8.73
N ASP A 233 -23.23 9.33 8.34
CA ASP A 233 -22.04 8.73 7.73
C ASP A 233 -20.80 8.66 8.66
N TYR A 234 -20.94 8.88 9.97
CA TYR A 234 -19.79 9.15 10.86
C TYR A 234 -19.65 8.22 12.07
N LEU A 235 -20.73 7.88 12.77
CA LEU A 235 -20.69 7.16 14.05
C LEU A 235 -21.45 5.82 13.96
N PRO A 236 -20.82 4.68 14.28
CA PRO A 236 -21.55 3.45 14.61
C PRO A 236 -22.46 3.67 15.83
N ALA A 237 -23.61 3.01 15.87
CA ALA A 237 -24.55 3.15 16.97
C ALA A 237 -23.95 2.68 18.31
N GLY A 238 -24.12 3.48 19.37
CA GLY A 238 -23.64 3.15 20.73
C GLY A 238 -22.20 3.59 21.03
N VAL A 239 -21.70 4.63 20.35
CA VAL A 239 -20.35 5.19 20.54
C VAL A 239 -20.45 6.61 21.10
N GLU A 240 -19.58 6.97 22.06
CA GLU A 240 -19.58 8.31 22.69
C GLU A 240 -18.79 9.34 21.87
N ASP A 241 -19.19 10.62 21.99
CA ASP A 241 -18.58 11.79 21.32
C ASP A 241 -17.18 12.18 21.84
N ASN A 242 -16.48 11.28 22.54
CA ASN A 242 -15.08 11.40 22.96
C ASN A 242 -14.11 11.23 21.75
N LEU A 243 -14.34 12.06 20.73
CA LEU A 243 -13.66 12.04 19.43
C LEU A 243 -12.29 12.71 19.53
N ALA A 244 -11.22 11.92 19.62
CA ALA A 244 -9.88 12.43 19.36
C ALA A 244 -9.73 12.72 17.85
N ARG A 245 -9.31 13.94 17.51
CA ARG A 245 -9.30 14.50 16.15
C ARG A 245 -7.90 14.96 15.78
N GLU A 246 -7.34 14.41 14.71
CA GLU A 246 -6.05 14.81 14.16
C GLU A 246 -6.27 15.48 12.80
N PHE A 247 -5.74 16.70 12.62
CA PHE A 247 -5.95 17.52 11.43
C PHE A 247 -4.68 17.61 10.56
N PHE A 248 -4.83 17.36 9.27
CA PHE A 248 -3.75 17.35 8.29
C PHE A 248 -3.94 18.42 7.22
N GLY A 249 -2.86 18.70 6.48
CA GLY A 249 -2.90 19.44 5.22
C GLY A 249 -2.92 18.51 4.01
N ILE A 250 -2.18 17.40 4.08
CA ILE A 250 -1.96 16.51 2.93
C ILE A 250 -2.78 15.22 3.08
N ALA A 251 -3.36 14.75 1.97
CA ALA A 251 -4.18 13.53 1.96
C ALA A 251 -3.38 12.27 2.33
N GLU A 252 -2.15 12.12 1.82
CA GLU A 252 -1.28 10.96 2.08
C GLU A 252 -0.89 10.83 3.56
N GLU A 253 -0.64 11.95 4.26
CA GLU A 253 -0.39 11.96 5.70
C GLU A 253 -1.60 11.41 6.47
N ALA A 254 -2.80 11.88 6.12
CA ALA A 254 -4.04 11.50 6.78
C ALA A 254 -4.46 10.05 6.48
N GLU A 255 -4.27 9.58 5.24
CA GLU A 255 -4.48 8.17 4.88
C GLU A 255 -3.45 7.25 5.55
N THR A 256 -2.18 7.66 5.62
CA THR A 256 -1.12 6.92 6.35
C THR A 256 -1.44 6.84 7.85
N ARG A 257 -1.81 7.97 8.48
CA ARG A 257 -2.19 8.00 9.90
C ARG A 257 -3.38 7.10 10.19
N LEU A 258 -4.41 7.15 9.33
CA LEU A 258 -5.56 6.28 9.44
C LEU A 258 -5.18 4.80 9.33
N ALA A 259 -4.31 4.43 8.37
CA ALA A 259 -3.86 3.06 8.19
C ALA A 259 -3.11 2.53 9.43
N ILE A 260 -2.24 3.35 10.04
CA ILE A 260 -1.53 2.98 11.28
C ILE A 260 -2.54 2.72 12.41
N LEU A 261 -3.43 3.67 12.68
CA LEU A 261 -4.42 3.57 13.76
C LEU A 261 -5.38 2.39 13.57
N GLN A 262 -5.81 2.11 12.34
CA GLN A 262 -6.63 0.94 12.01
C GLN A 262 -5.87 -0.38 12.16
N THR A 263 -4.61 -0.42 11.73
CA THR A 263 -3.73 -1.59 11.89
C THR A 263 -3.55 -1.92 13.37
N VAL A 264 -3.23 -0.92 14.20
CA VAL A 264 -3.04 -1.11 15.65
C VAL A 264 -4.36 -1.49 16.35
N SER A 265 -5.50 -0.95 15.91
CA SER A 265 -6.83 -1.38 16.42
C SER A 265 -7.15 -2.85 16.11
N LEU A 266 -6.70 -3.36 14.96
CA LEU A 266 -6.89 -4.75 14.58
C LEU A 266 -5.96 -5.69 15.36
N LEU A 267 -4.70 -5.29 15.58
CA LEU A 267 -3.79 -6.02 16.48
C LEU A 267 -4.31 -6.02 17.93
N GLN A 268 -4.90 -4.92 18.39
CA GLN A 268 -5.53 -4.86 19.71
C GLN A 268 -6.72 -5.82 19.83
N MET A 269 -7.59 -5.91 18.81
CA MET A 269 -8.70 -6.88 18.79
C MET A 269 -8.23 -8.34 18.76
N LEU A 270 -7.11 -8.63 18.06
CA LEU A 270 -6.53 -9.97 18.03
C LEU A 270 -5.88 -10.36 19.37
N ALA A 271 -5.34 -9.39 20.12
CA ALA A 271 -4.79 -9.60 21.45
C ALA A 271 -5.84 -9.65 22.56
N LYS A 272 -6.90 -8.85 22.43
CA LYS A 272 -8.01 -8.71 23.39
C LYS A 272 -9.35 -8.90 22.65
N PRO A 273 -9.87 -10.15 22.50
CA PRO A 273 -11.11 -10.43 21.76
C PRO A 273 -12.35 -9.66 22.28
N GLU A 274 -12.31 -9.23 23.55
CA GLU A 274 -13.29 -8.35 24.18
C GLU A 274 -13.43 -6.98 23.46
N VAL A 275 -12.34 -6.49 22.85
CA VAL A 275 -12.22 -5.15 22.27
C VAL A 275 -12.43 -5.21 20.76
N LYS A 276 -13.62 -4.81 20.29
CA LYS A 276 -14.00 -4.94 18.87
C LYS A 276 -13.45 -3.78 18.04
N CYS A 277 -12.75 -4.09 16.94
CA CYS A 277 -12.42 -3.09 15.94
C CYS A 277 -13.68 -2.73 15.13
N SER A 278 -14.32 -1.62 15.47
CA SER A 278 -15.61 -1.17 14.90
C SER A 278 -15.49 -0.53 13.52
N THR A 279 -14.27 -0.45 12.97
CA THR A 279 -14.04 -0.04 11.58
C THR A 279 -14.28 -1.24 10.65
N ALA A 280 -15.22 -1.17 9.71
CA ALA A 280 -15.58 -2.32 8.86
C ALA A 280 -14.43 -2.85 7.97
N SER A 281 -13.49 -1.97 7.59
CA SER A 281 -12.29 -2.29 6.82
C SER A 281 -11.06 -1.66 7.45
N VAL A 282 -9.95 -2.39 7.49
CA VAL A 282 -8.65 -1.94 8.00
C VAL A 282 -7.68 -1.84 6.84
N SER A 283 -7.04 -0.67 6.70
CA SER A 283 -5.98 -0.42 5.70
C SER A 283 -4.64 -0.72 6.35
N PHE A 284 -3.77 -1.49 5.70
CA PHE A 284 -2.47 -1.86 6.28
C PHE A 284 -1.42 -0.77 6.06
N ALA A 285 -0.78 -0.36 7.15
CA ALA A 285 0.34 0.56 7.12
C ALA A 285 1.65 -0.19 6.78
N ASN A 286 1.73 -0.70 5.55
CA ASN A 286 2.91 -1.38 5.03
C ASN A 286 4.13 -0.44 5.03
N ALA A 287 5.30 -0.95 5.43
CA ALA A 287 6.54 -0.17 5.57
C ALA A 287 6.44 1.04 6.53
N ARG A 288 5.64 0.89 7.61
CA ARG A 288 5.48 1.87 8.71
C ARG A 288 5.78 1.23 10.06
N GLU A 289 6.78 0.35 10.09
CA GLU A 289 7.19 -0.45 11.25
C GLU A 289 7.41 0.41 12.50
N ARG A 290 7.98 1.61 12.32
CA ARG A 290 8.24 2.56 13.41
C ARG A 290 6.96 3.17 13.97
N GLU A 291 6.13 3.75 13.09
CA GLU A 291 4.92 4.46 13.51
C GLU A 291 3.88 3.49 14.11
N ILE A 292 3.85 2.24 13.63
CA ILE A 292 3.08 1.15 14.24
C ILE A 292 3.58 0.86 15.66
N LEU A 293 4.89 0.65 15.86
CA LEU A 293 5.43 0.35 17.20
C LEU A 293 5.23 1.50 18.18
N GLU A 294 5.35 2.75 17.72
CA GLU A 294 5.07 3.95 18.53
C GLU A 294 3.60 4.05 18.95
N GLU A 295 2.63 3.67 18.11
CA GLU A 295 1.21 3.61 18.50
C GLU A 295 0.85 2.38 19.34
N MET A 296 1.43 1.21 19.06
CA MET A 296 1.22 -0.01 19.87
C MET A 296 1.65 0.22 21.32
N ARG A 297 2.80 0.87 21.53
CA ARG A 297 3.27 1.25 22.88
C ARG A 297 2.31 2.18 23.62
N LYS A 298 1.62 3.11 22.93
CA LYS A 298 0.64 4.03 23.55
C LYS A 298 -0.61 3.33 24.08
N ILE A 299 -0.94 2.13 23.58
CA ILE A 299 -2.06 1.32 24.04
C ILE A 299 -1.62 0.10 24.88
N GLY A 300 -0.35 0.04 25.28
CA GLY A 300 0.21 -1.08 26.04
C GLY A 300 0.21 -2.41 25.28
N LEU A 301 0.45 -2.38 23.96
CA LEU A 301 0.49 -3.59 23.13
C LEU A 301 1.92 -3.86 22.64
N GLU A 302 2.37 -5.11 22.72
CA GLU A 302 3.64 -5.59 22.16
C GLU A 302 3.39 -6.74 21.17
N LEU A 303 4.14 -6.78 20.06
CA LEU A 303 4.25 -7.94 19.16
C LEU A 303 5.66 -8.51 19.31
N ARG A 304 5.78 -9.76 19.77
CA ARG A 304 7.07 -10.41 20.00
C ARG A 304 7.21 -11.78 19.33
N ILE A 305 8.44 -12.12 18.95
CA ILE A 305 8.83 -13.49 18.63
C ILE A 305 9.16 -14.23 19.93
N THR A 306 8.49 -15.36 20.16
CA THR A 306 8.73 -16.23 21.33
C THR A 306 9.56 -17.46 21.01
N SER A 307 9.63 -17.88 19.74
CA SER A 307 10.48 -18.99 19.29
C SER A 307 10.82 -18.90 17.81
N ILE A 308 11.99 -19.41 17.42
CA ILE A 308 12.42 -19.61 16.03
C ILE A 308 12.88 -21.08 15.92
N CYS A 309 12.35 -21.83 14.96
CA CYS A 309 12.48 -23.28 14.88
C CYS A 309 13.39 -23.72 13.73
N ASN A 310 14.70 -23.81 13.96
CA ASN A 310 15.69 -24.20 12.93
C ASN A 310 15.53 -25.65 12.38
N ARG A 311 14.66 -26.48 12.95
CA ARG A 311 14.45 -27.88 12.52
C ARG A 311 13.14 -28.02 11.76
N LYS A 312 13.23 -28.35 10.47
CA LYS A 312 12.09 -28.54 9.55
C LYS A 312 10.98 -29.43 10.14
N SER A 313 11.39 -30.57 10.69
CA SER A 313 10.52 -31.56 11.33
C SER A 313 9.77 -31.08 12.58
N PHE A 314 10.09 -29.92 13.16
CA PHE A 314 9.30 -29.35 14.26
C PHE A 314 8.02 -28.68 13.74
N TYR A 315 8.14 -27.83 12.71
CA TYR A 315 6.99 -27.13 12.13
C TYR A 315 6.27 -27.93 11.04
N GLU A 316 6.93 -28.88 10.37
CA GLU A 316 6.27 -29.80 9.42
C GLU A 316 5.23 -30.73 10.07
N ASN A 317 5.19 -30.81 11.40
CA ASN A 317 4.16 -31.52 12.16
C ASN A 317 3.03 -30.61 12.69
N GLU A 318 3.15 -29.28 12.62
CA GLU A 318 2.09 -28.36 13.04
C GLU A 318 0.93 -28.39 12.04
N PRO A 319 -0.34 -28.60 12.45
CA PRO A 319 -1.47 -28.61 11.52
C PRO A 319 -1.61 -27.29 10.74
N PHE A 320 -1.73 -27.40 9.41
CA PHE A 320 -1.95 -26.22 8.58
C PHE A 320 -3.35 -25.61 8.84
N PRO A 321 -3.48 -24.31 9.15
CA PRO A 321 -4.72 -23.77 9.73
C PRO A 321 -5.84 -23.46 8.73
N TYR A 322 -5.61 -23.51 7.41
CA TYR A 322 -6.63 -23.14 6.40
C TYR A 322 -6.98 -24.33 5.47
N GLY A 323 -8.08 -25.04 5.75
CA GLY A 323 -8.59 -26.10 4.86
C GLY A 323 -7.60 -27.25 4.62
N ARG A 324 -7.51 -27.72 3.36
CA ARG A 324 -6.48 -28.69 2.94
C ARG A 324 -5.28 -27.94 2.37
N ARG A 325 -4.09 -28.10 2.95
CA ARG A 325 -2.82 -27.61 2.40
C ARG A 325 -2.62 -28.18 0.99
N ALA A 326 -2.19 -27.36 0.04
CA ALA A 326 -1.84 -27.82 -1.30
C ALA A 326 -0.62 -28.75 -1.26
N GLU A 327 -0.70 -29.86 -1.98
CA GLU A 327 0.35 -30.88 -2.09
C GLU A 327 1.42 -30.51 -3.14
N GLU A 328 2.55 -31.20 -3.14
CA GLU A 328 3.64 -30.92 -4.09
C GLU A 328 3.22 -31.26 -5.53
N GLY A 329 3.42 -30.32 -6.46
CA GLY A 329 2.97 -30.43 -7.85
C GLY A 329 1.51 -30.03 -8.10
N GLU A 330 0.71 -29.75 -7.07
CA GLU A 330 -0.62 -29.16 -7.26
C GLU A 330 -0.54 -27.73 -7.84
N ASN A 331 -1.63 -27.30 -8.45
CA ASN A 331 -1.75 -25.96 -9.04
C ASN A 331 -3.10 -25.33 -8.69
N LEU A 332 -3.27 -24.04 -8.97
CA LEU A 332 -4.50 -23.32 -8.58
C LEU A 332 -5.78 -23.86 -9.24
N THR A 333 -5.72 -24.67 -10.30
CA THR A 333 -6.90 -25.34 -10.86
C THR A 333 -7.23 -26.67 -10.17
N SER A 334 -6.25 -27.40 -9.62
CA SER A 334 -6.52 -28.65 -8.89
C SER A 334 -7.15 -28.40 -7.52
N LEU A 335 -6.89 -27.22 -6.94
CA LEU A 335 -7.45 -26.79 -5.64
C LEU A 335 -8.89 -26.26 -5.70
N ILE A 336 -9.53 -26.20 -6.87
CA ILE A 336 -10.88 -25.60 -7.06
C ILE A 336 -11.85 -26.67 -7.56
N ASP A 337 -12.96 -26.86 -6.84
CA ASP A 337 -14.06 -27.73 -7.24
C ASP A 337 -15.42 -26.98 -7.19
N LYS A 338 -16.53 -27.67 -6.93
CA LYS A 338 -17.85 -27.04 -6.76
C LYS A 338 -17.99 -26.30 -5.43
N GLU A 339 -17.42 -26.83 -4.35
CA GLU A 339 -17.56 -26.43 -2.96
C GLU A 339 -16.32 -25.65 -2.44
N HIS A 340 -15.13 -25.96 -2.97
CA HIS A 340 -13.84 -25.38 -2.58
C HIS A 340 -13.29 -24.39 -3.60
N GLY A 341 -12.60 -23.35 -3.12
CA GLY A 341 -11.73 -22.48 -3.89
C GLY A 341 -10.30 -22.52 -3.36
N ALA A 342 -9.37 -21.89 -4.07
CA ALA A 342 -7.95 -21.90 -3.71
C ALA A 342 -7.55 -20.62 -2.97
N LEU A 343 -6.73 -20.77 -1.93
CA LEU A 343 -5.83 -19.71 -1.45
C LEU A 343 -4.46 -19.84 -2.15
N TYR A 344 -3.82 -18.70 -2.36
CA TYR A 344 -2.49 -18.63 -2.95
C TYR A 344 -1.66 -17.49 -2.36
N ILE A 345 -0.35 -17.57 -2.53
CA ILE A 345 0.58 -16.49 -2.25
C ILE A 345 1.26 -16.09 -3.55
N ALA A 346 1.16 -14.84 -3.94
CA ALA A 346 1.97 -14.26 -4.98
C ALA A 346 3.21 -13.62 -4.34
N CYS A 347 4.42 -14.00 -4.76
CA CYS A 347 5.64 -13.45 -4.17
C CYS A 347 6.84 -13.38 -5.13
N ASP A 348 7.82 -12.59 -4.74
CA ASP A 348 9.16 -12.50 -5.29
C ASP A 348 10.18 -12.16 -4.17
N HIS A 349 11.26 -11.46 -4.50
CA HIS A 349 12.27 -11.01 -3.53
C HIS A 349 11.82 -9.81 -2.68
N GLN A 350 10.83 -9.04 -3.13
CA GLN A 350 10.35 -7.80 -2.50
C GLN A 350 9.00 -7.94 -1.83
N ILE A 351 8.07 -8.75 -2.36
CA ILE A 351 6.68 -8.79 -1.86
C ILE A 351 6.18 -10.19 -1.52
N TRP A 352 5.29 -10.26 -0.53
CA TRP A 352 4.22 -11.25 -0.46
C TRP A 352 2.86 -10.58 -0.64
N TYR A 353 1.97 -11.27 -1.34
CA TYR A 353 0.55 -10.96 -1.45
C TYR A 353 -0.22 -12.26 -1.24
N GLY A 354 -1.08 -12.32 -0.22
CA GLY A 354 -2.06 -13.38 -0.06
C GLY A 354 -3.30 -13.10 -0.90
N GLY A 355 -3.95 -14.12 -1.45
CA GLY A 355 -5.21 -13.94 -2.16
C GLY A 355 -5.96 -15.23 -2.44
N GLN A 356 -7.19 -15.10 -2.91
CA GLN A 356 -8.08 -16.23 -3.24
C GLN A 356 -8.43 -16.35 -4.73
N THR A 357 -8.91 -17.51 -5.15
CA THR A 357 -9.73 -17.67 -6.35
C THR A 357 -10.82 -18.75 -6.17
N LYS A 358 -11.98 -18.55 -6.79
CA LYS A 358 -13.11 -19.50 -6.80
C LYS A 358 -13.38 -20.12 -8.18
N ASN A 359 -12.65 -19.66 -9.20
CA ASN A 359 -12.93 -19.95 -10.62
C ASN A 359 -11.63 -20.39 -11.33
N ILE A 360 -11.66 -21.57 -11.95
CA ILE A 360 -10.57 -22.09 -12.81
C ILE A 360 -10.22 -21.07 -13.92
N ASN A 361 -11.23 -20.62 -14.68
CA ASN A 361 -11.06 -19.61 -15.72
C ASN A 361 -10.79 -18.20 -15.15
N GLY A 362 -10.97 -18.00 -13.83
CA GLY A 362 -10.73 -16.72 -13.15
C GLY A 362 -9.27 -16.42 -12.86
N MET A 363 -8.35 -17.36 -13.09
CA MET A 363 -6.90 -17.15 -12.95
C MET A 363 -6.35 -15.99 -13.80
N TYR A 364 -7.09 -15.60 -14.85
CA TYR A 364 -6.77 -14.51 -15.78
C TYR A 364 -7.83 -13.39 -15.78
N ALA A 365 -8.44 -13.08 -14.63
CA ALA A 365 -9.31 -11.92 -14.47
C ALA A 365 -8.54 -10.57 -14.48
N LEU A 366 -7.80 -10.32 -15.56
CA LEU A 366 -6.92 -9.17 -15.85
C LEU A 366 -7.65 -7.81 -15.97
N HIS A 367 -8.89 -7.72 -15.49
CA HIS A 367 -9.80 -6.60 -15.73
C HIS A 367 -10.19 -5.84 -14.46
N THR A 368 -9.95 -6.39 -13.26
CA THR A 368 -10.00 -5.60 -12.01
C THR A 368 -8.73 -4.78 -11.87
N GLN A 369 -8.70 -3.60 -12.51
CA GLN A 369 -7.59 -2.63 -12.51
C GLN A 369 -7.23 -2.02 -11.13
N ASN A 370 -7.80 -2.56 -10.04
CA ASN A 370 -7.63 -2.11 -8.66
C ASN A 370 -6.90 -3.14 -7.78
N ASP A 371 -6.57 -4.32 -8.31
CA ASP A 371 -5.87 -5.36 -7.56
C ASP A 371 -4.36 -5.07 -7.45
N THR A 372 -3.84 -5.05 -6.22
CA THR A 372 -2.53 -4.47 -5.91
C THR A 372 -1.37 -5.31 -6.44
N VAL A 373 -1.54 -6.63 -6.53
CA VAL A 373 -0.56 -7.50 -7.19
C VAL A 373 -0.50 -7.26 -8.69
N ASN A 374 -1.64 -6.98 -9.35
CA ASN A 374 -1.64 -6.67 -10.79
C ASN A 374 -0.95 -5.32 -11.07
N SER A 375 -1.19 -4.29 -10.25
CA SER A 375 -0.48 -3.00 -10.36
C SER A 375 1.02 -3.14 -10.09
N TYR A 376 1.42 -3.98 -9.13
CA TYR A 376 2.83 -4.29 -8.92
C TYR A 376 3.43 -5.03 -10.13
N GLN A 377 2.73 -6.04 -10.66
CA GLN A 377 3.21 -6.81 -11.81
C GLN A 377 3.39 -5.99 -13.10
N GLN A 378 2.61 -4.93 -13.27
CA GLN A 378 2.73 -3.99 -14.40
C GLN A 378 3.97 -3.10 -14.33
N THR A 379 4.54 -2.90 -13.13
CA THR A 379 5.62 -1.95 -12.86
C THR A 379 6.95 -2.63 -12.51
N TYR A 380 6.91 -3.74 -11.76
CA TYR A 380 8.09 -4.42 -11.21
C TYR A 380 8.31 -5.84 -11.78
N GLY A 381 7.40 -6.34 -12.64
CA GLY A 381 7.57 -7.61 -13.35
C GLY A 381 6.79 -8.80 -12.77
N LYS A 382 7.12 -10.02 -13.23
CA LYS A 382 6.31 -11.22 -12.94
C LYS A 382 6.61 -11.81 -11.55
N VAL A 383 5.65 -11.71 -10.65
CA VAL A 383 5.64 -12.44 -9.37
C VAL A 383 5.26 -13.92 -9.56
N SER A 384 5.74 -14.78 -8.67
CA SER A 384 5.40 -16.21 -8.65
C SER A 384 4.12 -16.45 -7.85
N LYS A 385 3.08 -17.00 -8.49
CA LYS A 385 1.86 -17.45 -7.79
C LYS A 385 2.03 -18.89 -7.30
N ILE A 386 1.97 -19.09 -5.99
CA ILE A 386 2.24 -20.33 -5.28
C ILE A 386 0.93 -20.84 -4.66
N PRO A 387 0.47 -22.04 -5.04
CA PRO A 387 -0.69 -22.69 -4.45
C PRO A 387 -0.50 -22.93 -2.96
N LEU A 388 -1.45 -22.46 -2.14
CA LEU A 388 -1.38 -22.57 -0.69
C LEU A 388 -2.34 -23.63 -0.16
N ALA A 389 -3.64 -23.52 -0.44
CA ALA A 389 -4.64 -24.44 0.12
C ALA A 389 -5.95 -24.49 -0.67
N SER A 390 -6.67 -25.61 -0.58
CA SER A 390 -8.07 -25.73 -0.98
C SER A 390 -8.97 -25.50 0.24
N VAL A 391 -9.95 -24.61 0.11
CA VAL A 391 -10.73 -24.04 1.23
C VAL A 391 -12.21 -23.88 0.82
N PRO A 392 -13.18 -24.24 1.68
CA PRO A 392 -14.61 -24.06 1.41
C PRO A 392 -14.97 -22.63 1.00
N LYS A 393 -15.76 -22.46 -0.07
CA LYS A 393 -16.04 -21.15 -0.70
C LYS A 393 -16.75 -20.14 0.19
N ASN A 394 -17.38 -20.59 1.28
CA ASN A 394 -17.96 -19.75 2.34
C ASN A 394 -16.91 -19.23 3.34
N GLN A 395 -15.85 -19.99 3.63
CA GLN A 395 -14.73 -19.60 4.49
C GLN A 395 -13.59 -18.88 3.74
N LEU A 396 -13.60 -18.89 2.41
CA LEU A 396 -12.46 -18.40 1.62
C LEU A 396 -12.07 -16.93 1.90
N PHE A 397 -13.06 -16.03 2.09
CA PHE A 397 -12.81 -14.65 2.54
C PHE A 397 -12.31 -14.56 3.98
N LYS A 398 -12.68 -15.51 4.85
CA LYS A 398 -12.20 -15.56 6.24
C LYS A 398 -10.70 -15.85 6.25
N PHE A 399 -10.28 -16.95 5.62
CA PHE A 399 -8.89 -17.37 5.63
C PHE A 399 -7.98 -16.49 4.75
N GLU A 400 -8.50 -15.85 3.69
CA GLU A 400 -7.80 -14.76 2.99
C GLU A 400 -7.47 -13.60 3.94
N ALA A 401 -8.43 -13.14 4.75
CA ALA A 401 -8.21 -12.09 5.73
C ALA A 401 -7.15 -12.47 6.80
N HIS A 402 -7.10 -13.74 7.20
CA HIS A 402 -6.07 -14.27 8.10
C HIS A 402 -4.68 -14.33 7.45
N LEU A 403 -4.61 -14.77 6.19
CA LEU A 403 -3.39 -14.81 5.40
C LEU A 403 -2.81 -13.40 5.22
N HIS A 404 -3.65 -12.39 4.96
CA HIS A 404 -3.22 -10.98 4.89
C HIS A 404 -2.53 -10.54 6.19
N ILE A 405 -3.12 -10.82 7.36
CA ILE A 405 -2.52 -10.47 8.66
C ILE A 405 -1.23 -11.24 8.91
N SER A 406 -1.18 -12.51 8.55
CA SER A 406 0.00 -13.35 8.77
C SER A 406 1.18 -12.85 7.94
N LEU A 407 0.97 -12.53 6.66
CA LEU A 407 2.00 -11.94 5.79
C LEU A 407 2.38 -10.51 6.22
N PHE A 408 1.44 -9.74 6.77
CA PHE A 408 1.72 -8.44 7.36
C PHE A 408 2.61 -8.55 8.60
N ILE A 409 2.32 -9.47 9.53
CA ILE A 409 3.15 -9.74 10.71
C ILE A 409 4.53 -10.25 10.32
N ALA A 410 4.62 -11.15 9.34
CA ALA A 410 5.90 -11.62 8.79
C ALA A 410 6.73 -10.46 8.19
N SER A 411 6.07 -9.45 7.60
CA SER A 411 6.71 -8.24 7.07
C SER A 411 7.24 -7.32 8.18
N LEU A 412 6.46 -7.10 9.25
CA LEU A 412 6.87 -6.28 10.40
C LEU A 412 8.05 -6.88 11.18
N LEU A 413 8.09 -8.21 11.28
CA LEU A 413 9.11 -8.96 12.01
C LEU A 413 10.36 -9.26 11.15
N ARG A 414 10.41 -8.80 9.89
CA ARG A 414 11.41 -9.18 8.87
C ARG A 414 11.69 -10.69 8.93
N LEU A 415 10.68 -11.50 8.65
CA LEU A 415 10.87 -12.95 8.45
C LEU A 415 11.37 -13.21 7.02
N LYS A 416 12.13 -14.30 6.84
CA LYS A 416 12.62 -14.72 5.52
C LYS A 416 11.50 -15.37 4.69
N ASN A 417 11.59 -15.30 3.35
CA ASN A 417 10.58 -15.85 2.44
C ASN A 417 10.66 -17.39 2.35
N PRO A 418 9.71 -18.15 2.92
CA PRO A 418 9.82 -19.62 2.97
C PRO A 418 9.37 -20.32 1.68
N PHE A 419 8.67 -19.60 0.80
CA PHE A 419 7.88 -20.23 -0.27
C PHE A 419 8.71 -20.66 -1.50
N ARG A 420 9.98 -20.24 -1.61
CA ARG A 420 10.96 -20.71 -2.61
C ARG A 420 12.38 -20.63 -2.09
N ALA A 421 13.21 -21.64 -2.37
CA ALA A 421 14.64 -21.66 -2.04
C ALA A 421 15.40 -20.45 -2.61
N ASN A 422 15.22 -20.13 -3.89
CA ASN A 422 15.87 -18.98 -4.52
C ASN A 422 15.39 -17.59 -4.00
N LEU A 423 14.35 -17.55 -3.15
CA LEU A 423 13.88 -16.35 -2.48
C LEU A 423 14.24 -16.33 -0.98
N ALA A 424 14.87 -17.39 -0.49
CA ALA A 424 14.99 -17.73 0.92
C ALA A 424 15.78 -16.71 1.75
N LYS A 425 16.75 -16.00 1.16
CA LYS A 425 17.53 -14.96 1.85
C LYS A 425 16.76 -13.64 2.08
N PHE A 426 15.68 -13.40 1.35
CA PHE A 426 14.99 -12.11 1.34
C PHE A 426 13.96 -11.95 2.45
N HIS A 427 13.71 -10.69 2.80
CA HIS A 427 12.72 -10.27 3.79
C HIS A 427 11.62 -9.40 3.15
N PRO A 428 10.68 -9.97 2.36
CA PRO A 428 9.64 -9.20 1.68
C PRO A 428 8.79 -8.27 2.55
N TYR A 429 8.14 -7.33 1.86
CA TYR A 429 7.04 -6.52 2.36
C TYR A 429 5.70 -7.22 2.14
N CYS A 430 4.69 -6.90 2.94
CA CYS A 430 3.30 -7.22 2.60
C CYS A 430 2.76 -6.24 1.54
N LEU A 431 2.18 -6.75 0.45
CA LEU A 431 1.55 -5.97 -0.62
C LEU A 431 0.01 -5.94 -0.51
N ASN A 432 -0.59 -6.73 0.40
CA ASN A 432 -2.00 -6.60 0.73
C ASN A 432 -2.22 -5.21 1.37
N LYS A 433 -3.12 -4.40 0.81
CA LYS A 433 -3.37 -3.02 1.31
C LYS A 433 -4.56 -2.91 2.27
N MET A 434 -5.42 -3.92 2.36
CA MET A 434 -6.55 -3.91 3.30
C MET A 434 -7.08 -5.30 3.67
N THR A 435 -7.88 -5.34 4.74
CA THR A 435 -8.71 -6.48 5.15
C THR A 435 -10.06 -6.01 5.73
N MET A 436 -10.99 -6.93 5.98
CA MET A 436 -12.32 -6.65 6.53
C MET A 436 -12.45 -7.22 7.95
N THR A 437 -12.82 -6.39 8.94
CA THR A 437 -12.83 -6.79 10.36
C THR A 437 -13.84 -7.88 10.70
N LYS A 438 -14.96 -7.95 9.96
CA LYS A 438 -15.98 -9.01 10.03
C LYS A 438 -15.48 -10.44 9.74
N HIS A 439 -14.22 -10.59 9.36
CA HIS A 439 -13.58 -11.88 9.09
C HIS A 439 -12.65 -12.34 10.21
N PHE A 440 -12.62 -11.63 11.35
CA PHE A 440 -11.90 -12.03 12.55
C PHE A 440 -12.85 -12.30 13.72
N ASP A 441 -12.44 -13.23 14.57
CA ASP A 441 -13.14 -13.76 15.74
C ASP A 441 -12.12 -14.23 16.80
N GLU A 442 -12.61 -14.68 17.95
CA GLU A 442 -11.82 -15.18 19.10
C GLU A 442 -10.84 -16.32 18.77
N HIS A 443 -11.02 -17.05 17.66
CA HIS A 443 -10.09 -18.10 17.23
C HIS A 443 -9.06 -17.61 16.20
N SER A 444 -9.22 -16.40 15.67
CA SER A 444 -8.45 -15.91 14.53
C SER A 444 -6.97 -15.71 14.85
N TRP A 445 -6.65 -15.23 16.06
CA TRP A 445 -5.25 -15.07 16.49
C TRP A 445 -4.49 -16.41 16.51
N ARG A 446 -5.12 -17.47 17.05
CA ARG A 446 -4.56 -18.83 17.02
C ARG A 446 -4.27 -19.29 15.59
N LEU A 447 -5.20 -19.11 14.65
CA LEU A 447 -5.02 -19.49 13.25
C LEU A 447 -3.89 -18.70 12.55
N ILE A 448 -3.64 -17.46 12.96
CA ILE A 448 -2.49 -16.65 12.51
C ILE A 448 -1.18 -17.18 13.11
N GLN A 449 -1.15 -17.47 14.42
CA GLN A 449 0.02 -18.07 15.08
C GLN A 449 0.40 -19.43 14.46
N GLN A 450 -0.58 -20.31 14.23
CA GLN A 450 -0.34 -21.63 13.61
C GLN A 450 0.21 -21.50 12.18
N PHE A 451 -0.22 -20.50 11.42
CA PHE A 451 0.32 -20.26 10.06
C PHE A 451 1.77 -19.77 10.09
N LEU A 452 2.09 -18.82 10.99
CA LEU A 452 3.44 -18.31 11.18
C LEU A 452 4.40 -19.40 11.70
N LEU A 453 3.93 -20.26 12.61
CA LEU A 453 4.71 -21.40 13.06
C LEU A 453 4.92 -22.41 11.93
N ARG A 454 3.86 -22.76 11.17
CA ARG A 454 3.90 -23.78 10.12
C ARG A 454 4.72 -23.39 8.89
N GLU A 455 4.49 -22.21 8.33
CA GLU A 455 5.13 -21.82 7.06
C GLU A 455 6.41 -20.99 7.28
N PHE A 456 6.52 -20.21 8.36
CA PHE A 456 7.70 -19.36 8.64
C PHE A 456 8.64 -19.91 9.73
N ALA A 457 8.28 -20.99 10.41
CA ALA A 457 9.03 -21.57 11.53
C ALA A 457 9.17 -20.65 12.76
N VAL A 458 8.21 -19.74 13.00
CA VAL A 458 8.28 -18.71 14.05
C VAL A 458 7.03 -18.72 14.93
N GLY A 459 7.22 -18.88 16.24
CA GLY A 459 6.17 -18.61 17.24
C GLY A 459 6.13 -17.13 17.60
N VAL A 460 4.92 -16.55 17.59
CA VAL A 460 4.69 -15.13 17.91
C VAL A 460 3.62 -14.96 18.98
N GLU A 461 3.71 -13.86 19.74
CA GLU A 461 2.68 -13.41 20.68
C GLU A 461 2.35 -11.93 20.44
N LEU A 462 1.06 -11.59 20.54
CA LEU A 462 0.60 -10.25 20.88
C LEU A 462 0.35 -10.22 22.39
N VAL A 463 0.85 -9.19 23.05
CA VAL A 463 0.99 -9.15 24.51
C VAL A 463 0.40 -7.86 25.04
N ASP A 464 -0.36 -7.98 26.12
CA ASP A 464 -0.79 -6.83 26.92
C ASP A 464 0.30 -6.45 27.94
N ILE A 465 0.72 -5.19 27.92
CA ILE A 465 1.75 -4.61 28.79
C ILE A 465 1.29 -3.27 29.42
N SER A 466 -0.03 -3.01 29.42
CA SER A 466 -0.66 -1.82 30.04
C SER A 466 -0.85 -1.95 31.55
#